data_AF-A0A7D8UCI0-F1
#
_entry.id   AF-A0A7D8UCI0-F1
#
_cell.length_a   1.000
_cell.length_b   1.000
_cell.length_c   1.000
_cell.angle_alpha   90.00
_cell.angle_beta   90.00
_cell.angle_gamma   90.00
#
_symmetry.space_group_name_H-M   'P 1'
#
loop_
_entity.id
_entity.type
_entity.pdbx_description
1 polymer ?
#
loop_
_entity_poly.entity_id
_entity_poly.type
_entity_poly.pdbx_seq_one_letter_code
_entity_poly.pdbx_strand_id
1 'polypeptide(L)'
;MKLHQSFQLVVFSVDRYHSTTIYFHVSPPNRRSCMYPPGRIATAAKSQHPGGVNLAKADGSVGFQSESIDLFIWRALGTRSGGEPIGSAE
;
A
#
# COMPACT_ATOMS: atom_id res chain seq x y z
N MET A 1 19.90 -0.52 21.91
CA MET A 1 19.14 0.58 21.27
C MET A 1 18.43 0.00 20.04
N LYS A 2 17.12 -0.24 20.12
CA LYS A 2 16.34 -0.80 19.00
C LYS A 2 16.16 0.30 17.95
N LEU A 3 16.89 0.19 16.83
CA LEU A 3 16.61 1.00 15.64
C LEU A 3 15.14 0.74 15.27
N HIS A 4 14.31 1.77 15.41
CA HIS A 4 12.94 1.76 14.91
C HIS A 4 13.02 1.85 13.39
N GLN A 5 13.17 0.68 12.74
CA GLN A 5 13.23 0.56 11.31
C GLN A 5 11.84 0.93 10.76
N SER A 6 11.73 2.19 10.36
CA SER A 6 10.52 2.82 9.90
C SER A 6 10.39 2.55 8.40
N PHE A 7 9.67 1.49 8.02
CA PHE A 7 9.47 1.16 6.62
C PHE A 7 8.23 1.89 6.06
N GLN A 8 8.35 3.16 5.69
CA GLN A 8 7.33 3.79 4.84
C GLN A 8 7.46 3.27 3.40
N LEU A 9 6.48 2.47 2.96
CA LEU A 9 6.40 1.90 1.61
C LEU A 9 6.36 3.01 0.54
N VAL A 10 7.22 2.94 -0.48
CA VAL A 10 7.21 3.86 -1.63
C VAL A 10 6.53 3.15 -2.80
N VAL A 11 5.31 3.57 -3.12
CA VAL A 11 4.54 3.01 -4.23
C VAL A 11 4.59 3.98 -5.41
N PHE A 12 5.21 3.56 -6.52
CA PHE A 12 5.09 4.25 -7.80
C PHE A 12 3.73 3.93 -8.44
N SER A 13 2.66 4.57 -7.95
CA SER A 13 1.33 4.44 -8.55
C SER A 13 1.26 5.30 -9.82
N VAL A 14 1.24 4.67 -10.99
CA VAL A 14 1.02 5.36 -12.28
C VAL A 14 -0.49 5.46 -12.54
N ASP A 15 -1.19 6.26 -11.74
CA ASP A 15 -2.61 6.56 -11.99
C ASP A 15 -2.72 7.92 -12.71
N ARG A 16 -3.17 7.90 -13.97
CA ARG A 16 -3.33 9.10 -14.81
C ARG A 16 -4.42 10.07 -14.30
N TYR A 17 -5.15 9.73 -13.24
CA TYR A 17 -6.36 10.41 -12.80
C TYR A 17 -6.26 11.04 -11.40
N HIS A 18 -5.08 11.05 -10.76
CA HIS A 18 -4.89 11.64 -9.43
C HIS A 18 -3.99 12.88 -9.46
N SER A 19 -4.53 14.02 -9.02
CA SER A 19 -3.82 15.30 -8.90
C SER A 19 -2.81 15.33 -7.75
N THR A 20 -2.69 14.24 -6.98
CA THR A 20 -1.85 14.14 -5.78
C THR A 20 -0.97 12.90 -5.86
N THR A 21 0.29 13.02 -5.46
CA THR A 21 1.24 11.91 -5.29
C THR A 21 1.06 11.16 -3.95
N ILE A 22 -0.08 11.35 -3.30
CA ILE A 22 -0.37 10.81 -1.96
C ILE A 22 -1.10 9.48 -2.11
N TYR A 23 -0.69 8.48 -1.34
CA TYR A 23 -1.24 7.12 -1.34
C TYR A 23 -1.64 6.71 0.08
N PHE A 24 -2.71 5.92 0.22
CA PHE A 24 -3.16 5.38 1.50
C PHE A 24 -3.48 3.88 1.43
N HIS A 25 -3.15 3.12 2.48
CA HIS A 25 -3.51 1.70 2.64
C HIS A 25 -5.00 1.49 3.00
N VAL A 26 -5.90 2.26 2.38
CA VAL A 26 -7.35 2.21 2.68
C VAL A 26 -8.04 1.03 2.02
N SER A 27 -7.60 0.65 0.82
CA SER A 27 -8.15 -0.43 0.00
C SER A 27 -7.03 -1.35 -0.50
N PRO A 28 -7.35 -2.63 -0.84
CA PRO A 28 -6.38 -3.55 -1.42
C PRO A 28 -5.76 -3.01 -2.73
N PRO A 29 -4.64 -3.60 -3.18
CA PRO A 29 -4.03 -3.23 -4.45
C PRO A 29 -4.96 -3.33 -5.66
N ASN A 30 -4.63 -2.59 -6.72
CA ASN A 30 -5.37 -2.52 -7.99
C ASN A 30 -6.84 -2.07 -7.89
N ARG A 31 -7.31 -1.65 -6.70
CA ARG A 31 -8.66 -1.12 -6.55
C ARG A 31 -8.82 0.26 -7.17
N ARG A 32 -10.07 0.66 -7.38
CA ARG A 32 -10.39 2.01 -7.86
C ARG A 32 -10.03 3.02 -6.76
N SER A 33 -9.21 3.99 -7.13
CA SER A 33 -9.04 5.20 -6.33
C SER A 33 -10.31 6.06 -6.44
N CYS A 34 -10.63 6.83 -5.40
CA CYS A 34 -11.81 7.70 -5.38
C CYS A 34 -11.51 9.08 -4.77
N MET A 35 -12.33 10.06 -5.16
CA MET A 35 -12.28 11.44 -4.67
C MET A 35 -13.69 11.88 -4.28
N TYR A 36 -13.82 12.45 -3.09
CA TYR A 36 -15.04 13.08 -2.58
C TYR A 36 -14.75 14.57 -2.29
N PRO A 37 -15.31 15.50 -3.07
CA PRO A 37 -15.10 16.93 -2.89
C PRO A 37 -15.76 17.48 -1.60
N PRO A 38 -15.16 18.50 -0.94
CA PRO A 38 -13.80 19.00 -1.11
C PRO A 38 -12.80 18.18 -0.25
N GLY A 39 -11.74 17.64 -0.88
CA GLY A 39 -10.51 17.26 -0.19
C GLY A 39 -10.37 15.83 0.35
N ARG A 40 -11.36 14.94 0.19
CA ARG A 40 -11.22 13.53 0.61
C ARG A 40 -10.77 12.70 -0.58
N ILE A 41 -9.52 12.23 -0.55
CA ILE A 41 -8.93 11.43 -1.64
C ILE A 41 -8.45 10.11 -1.07
N ALA A 42 -8.80 9.03 -1.75
CA ALA A 42 -8.34 7.68 -1.46
C ALA A 42 -7.66 7.12 -2.72
N THR A 43 -6.34 7.26 -2.78
CA THR A 43 -5.53 6.69 -3.86
C THR A 43 -5.09 5.30 -3.44
N ALA A 44 -5.44 4.29 -4.24
CA ALA A 44 -5.03 2.90 -4.05
C ALA A 44 -3.66 2.64 -4.70
N ALA A 45 -2.94 1.60 -4.26
CA ALA A 45 -1.72 1.15 -4.91
C ALA A 45 -2.12 0.42 -6.20
N LYS A 46 -1.60 0.85 -7.35
CA LYS A 46 -2.00 0.29 -8.65
C LYS A 46 -0.80 0.03 -9.54
N SER A 47 -0.88 -1.06 -10.27
CA SER A 47 0.04 -1.45 -11.33
C SER A 47 -0.76 -1.98 -12.51
N GLN A 48 -0.17 -2.01 -13.71
CA GLN A 48 -0.85 -2.59 -14.88
C GLN A 48 -0.73 -4.12 -14.95
N HIS A 49 -0.16 -4.76 -13.94
CA HIS A 49 -0.06 -6.21 -13.86
C HIS A 49 -1.38 -6.83 -13.38
N PRO A 50 -1.91 -7.85 -14.07
CA PRO A 50 -3.04 -8.62 -13.58
C PRO A 50 -2.71 -9.32 -12.24
N GLY A 51 -3.66 -9.31 -11.31
CA GLY A 51 -3.55 -10.06 -10.05
C GLY A 51 -2.77 -9.36 -8.94
N GLY A 52 -2.16 -8.20 -9.17
CA GLY A 52 -1.45 -7.50 -8.11
C GLY A 52 -0.56 -6.34 -8.54
N VAL A 53 0.30 -5.92 -7.62
CA VAL A 53 1.16 -4.74 -7.76
C VAL A 53 2.59 -5.05 -7.35
N ASN A 54 3.54 -4.50 -8.10
CA ASN A 54 4.93 -4.41 -7.65
C ASN A 54 5.06 -3.21 -6.70
N LEU A 55 5.62 -3.43 -5.51
CA LEU A 55 5.80 -2.41 -4.48
C LEU A 55 7.24 -2.37 -4.02
N ALA A 56 7.75 -1.16 -3.77
CA ALA A 56 9.02 -0.97 -3.10
C ALA A 56 8.79 -0.60 -1.63
N LYS A 57 9.50 -1.27 -0.73
CA LYS A 57 9.57 -0.92 0.68
C LYS A 57 10.65 0.15 0.92
N ALA A 58 10.59 0.82 2.06
CA ALA A 58 11.56 1.89 2.40
C ALA A 58 13.01 1.38 2.52
N ASP A 59 13.20 0.08 2.67
CA ASP A 59 14.50 -0.60 2.67
C ASP A 59 15.04 -0.87 1.26
N GLY A 60 14.34 -0.44 0.21
CA GLY A 60 14.72 -0.64 -1.18
C GLY A 60 14.38 -2.03 -1.72
N SER A 61 13.80 -2.93 -0.91
CA SER A 61 13.36 -4.23 -1.42
C SER A 61 12.05 -4.10 -2.17
N VAL A 62 11.94 -4.84 -3.27
CA VAL A 62 10.78 -4.84 -4.17
C VAL A 62 10.11 -6.20 -4.11
N GLY A 63 8.78 -6.22 -4.04
CA GLY A 63 8.00 -7.45 -4.01
C GLY A 63 6.65 -7.29 -4.73
N PHE A 64 6.08 -8.42 -5.15
CA PHE A 64 4.77 -8.47 -5.77
C PHE A 64 3.70 -8.81 -4.71
N GLN A 65 2.74 -7.91 -4.53
CA GLN A 65 1.61 -8.12 -3.62
C GLN A 65 0.32 -8.36 -4.39
N SER A 66 -0.40 -9.41 -4.01
CA SER A 66 -1.68 -9.77 -4.62
C SER A 66 -2.75 -8.70 -4.40
N GLU A 67 -3.63 -8.49 -5.39
CA GLU A 67 -4.85 -7.68 -5.23
C GLU A 67 -5.92 -8.35 -4.33
N SER A 68 -5.77 -9.66 -4.08
CA SER A 68 -6.60 -10.45 -3.16
C SER A 68 -6.02 -10.53 -1.74
N ILE A 69 -4.95 -9.79 -1.43
CA ILE A 69 -4.39 -9.72 -0.09
C ILE A 69 -5.46 -9.31 0.92
N ASP A 70 -5.46 -9.96 2.08
CA ASP A 70 -6.34 -9.58 3.18
C ASP A 70 -6.09 -8.11 3.58
N LEU A 71 -7.18 -7.38 3.83
CA LEU A 71 -7.10 -5.93 4.06
C LEU A 71 -6.40 -5.59 5.38
N PHE A 72 -6.51 -6.46 6.39
CA PHE A 72 -5.81 -6.27 7.65
C PHE A 72 -4.31 -6.47 7.47
N ILE A 73 -3.90 -7.53 6.76
CA ILE A 73 -2.49 -7.75 6.38
C ILE A 73 -1.95 -6.58 5.54
N TRP A 74 -2.71 -6.12 4.55
CA TRP A 74 -2.32 -5.00 3.69
C TRP A 74 -2.08 -3.71 4.48
N ARG A 75 -3.00 -3.38 5.40
CA ARG A 75 -2.84 -2.22 6.28
C ARG A 75 -1.63 -2.37 7.18
N ALA A 76 -1.40 -3.59 7.69
CA ALA A 76 -0.27 -3.87 8.55
C ALA A 76 1.08 -3.64 7.86
N LEU A 77 1.18 -3.95 6.57
CA LEU A 77 2.37 -3.67 5.76
C LEU A 77 2.66 -2.17 5.59
N GLY A 78 1.62 -1.33 5.71
CA GLY A 78 1.74 0.11 5.57
C GLY A 78 2.18 0.84 6.84
N THR A 79 2.32 0.13 7.95
CA THR A 79 2.60 0.77 9.24
C THR A 79 4.09 0.83 9.53
N ARG A 80 4.44 1.86 10.30
CA ARG A 80 5.81 2.08 10.74
C ARG A 80 6.22 1.13 11.87
N SER A 81 5.26 0.59 12.61
CA SER A 81 5.53 -0.08 13.88
C SER A 81 5.98 -1.53 13.72
N GLY A 82 5.89 -2.13 12.52
CA GLY A 82 6.56 -3.38 12.13
C GLY A 82 6.23 -4.64 12.94
N GLY A 83 5.42 -4.54 14.00
CA GLY A 83 5.05 -5.60 14.93
C GLY A 83 3.55 -5.85 14.98
N GLU A 84 2.82 -5.39 13.97
CA GLU A 84 1.42 -5.75 13.82
C GLU A 84 1.32 -7.21 13.39
N PRO A 85 0.29 -7.93 13.85
CA PRO A 85 0.12 -9.32 13.50
C PRO A 85 -0.13 -9.45 11.99
N ILE A 86 0.91 -9.76 11.24
CA ILE A 86 0.82 -10.24 9.86
C ILE A 86 0.35 -11.69 10.02
N GLY A 87 -0.97 -11.91 9.93
CA GLY A 87 -1.62 -13.15 10.35
C GLY A 87 -0.82 -14.41 10.04
N SER A 88 -0.39 -15.12 11.09
CA SER A 88 -0.15 -16.56 10.98
C SER A 88 -1.55 -17.18 11.00
N ALA A 89 -1.96 -17.74 9.87
CA ALA A 89 -3.11 -18.61 9.84
C ALA A 89 -2.79 -19.85 10.68
N GLU A 90 -3.61 -20.11 11.70
CA GLU A 90 -3.89 -21.47 12.15
C GLU A 90 -5.21 -21.90 11.51
#